data_AF-A0A822HFB2-F1
#
_entry.id   AF-A0A822HFB2-F1
#
_cell.length_a   1.000
_cell.length_b   1.000
_cell.length_c   1.000
_cell.angle_alpha   90.00
_cell.angle_beta   90.00
_cell.angle_gamma   90.00
#
_symmetry.space_group_name_H-M   'P 1'
#
loop_
_entity.id
_entity.type
_entity.pdbx_description
1 polymer ?
#
loop_
_entity_poly.entity_id
_entity_poly.type
_entity_poly.pdbx_seq_one_letter_code
_entity_poly.pdbx_strand_id
1 'polypeptide(L)'
;LWRLISDLIPEQFLKCIDFRYISDAITPDEALKMLKELETTKSERIKQIKEQDYPAYTSSAGWLGYLGEKIQRLCREAINEGFTHLKIKVGRDLQDDIRRLKIIRQKVGYDRHIMIDANQVWDIDQAIEWMKYLVEFHPYWIEEPTSPDDILGHARISQALQLYNIGVATSSHKPTPPACGHTGTRNLAANKSTAKTSLTPPKR
;
A
#
# COMPACT_ATOMS: atom_id res chain seq x y z
N LEU A 1 -16.90 -7.30 14.31
CA LEU A 1 -15.56 -7.12 14.91
C LEU A 1 -15.07 -5.67 14.85
N TRP A 2 -14.97 -5.02 13.67
CA TRP A 2 -14.48 -3.62 13.58
C TRP A 2 -15.21 -2.67 14.53
N ARG A 3 -16.53 -2.82 14.64
CA ARG A 3 -17.36 -2.03 15.57
C ARG A 3 -17.03 -2.29 17.04
N LEU A 4 -16.79 -3.54 17.41
CA LEU A 4 -16.41 -3.92 18.78
C LEU A 4 -15.10 -3.25 19.19
N ILE A 5 -14.08 -3.29 18.32
CA ILE A 5 -12.79 -2.63 18.56
C ILE A 5 -12.97 -1.11 18.67
N SER A 6 -13.73 -0.54 17.73
CA SER A 6 -14.02 0.89 17.73
C SER A 6 -14.92 1.33 18.88
N ASP A 7 -15.58 0.46 19.63
CA ASP A 7 -16.41 0.87 20.77
C ASP A 7 -15.64 0.85 22.11
N LEU A 8 -14.44 0.26 22.14
CA LEU A 8 -13.56 0.33 23.30
C LEU A 8 -13.17 1.79 23.59
N ILE A 9 -13.12 2.14 24.87
CA ILE A 9 -12.41 3.37 25.28
C ILE A 9 -10.91 3.16 25.13
N PRO A 10 -10.11 4.23 24.91
CA PRO A 10 -8.66 4.12 24.72
C PRO A 10 -7.96 3.22 25.75
N GLU A 11 -8.28 3.37 27.04
CA GLU A 11 -7.67 2.59 28.12
C GLU A 11 -7.99 1.08 28.03
N GLN A 12 -9.17 0.71 27.53
CA GLN A 12 -9.51 -0.70 27.32
C GLN A 12 -8.77 -1.26 26.11
N PHE A 13 -8.67 -0.49 25.03
CA PHE A 13 -7.94 -0.90 23.82
C PHE A 13 -6.46 -1.14 24.12
N LEU A 14 -5.81 -0.27 24.91
CA LEU A 14 -4.40 -0.42 25.27
C LEU A 14 -4.10 -1.66 26.11
N LYS A 15 -5.07 -2.15 26.91
CA LYS A 15 -4.91 -3.42 27.64
C LYS A 15 -4.79 -4.65 26.73
N CYS A 16 -5.18 -4.52 25.47
CA CYS A 16 -5.05 -5.57 24.47
C CYS A 16 -3.71 -5.55 23.74
N ILE A 17 -2.84 -4.58 24.02
CA ILE A 17 -1.54 -4.41 23.34
C ILE A 17 -0.43 -4.86 24.27
N ASP A 18 0.49 -5.68 23.75
CA ASP A 18 1.74 -6.00 24.41
C ASP A 18 2.81 -4.98 24.02
N PHE A 19 3.22 -4.15 24.97
CA PHE A 19 4.22 -3.10 24.77
C PHE A 19 5.67 -3.59 24.90
N ARG A 20 5.89 -4.89 25.16
CA ARG A 20 7.26 -5.44 25.19
C ARG A 20 7.94 -5.21 23.83
N TYR A 21 9.16 -4.66 23.89
CA TYR A 21 10.03 -4.40 22.73
C TYR A 21 9.54 -3.34 21.73
N ILE A 22 8.56 -2.50 22.10
CA ILE A 22 8.11 -1.38 21.25
C ILE A 22 8.12 -0.02 21.97
N SER A 23 8.45 0.03 23.27
CA SER A 23 8.38 1.24 24.09
C SER A 23 9.37 2.34 23.69
N ASP A 24 10.45 1.99 23.00
CA ASP A 24 11.41 2.89 22.40
C ASP A 24 10.87 3.57 21.11
N ALA A 25 9.83 2.99 20.50
CA ALA A 25 9.14 3.55 19.34
C ALA A 25 7.79 4.20 19.69
N ILE A 26 7.04 3.60 20.63
CA ILE A 26 5.76 4.10 21.13
C ILE A 26 5.50 3.61 22.55
N THR A 27 5.39 4.54 23.49
CA THR A 27 5.02 4.26 24.88
C THR A 27 3.50 4.11 25.05
N PRO A 28 3.01 3.43 26.12
CA PRO A 28 1.58 3.38 26.43
C PRO A 28 0.94 4.78 26.57
N ASP A 29 1.66 5.74 27.13
CA ASP A 29 1.16 7.11 27.32
C ASP A 29 1.04 7.87 26.00
N GLU A 30 2.01 7.72 25.11
CA GLU A 30 1.94 8.26 23.74
C GLU A 30 0.79 7.64 22.96
N ALA A 31 0.63 6.31 23.03
CA ALA A 31 -0.49 5.61 22.40
C ALA A 31 -1.84 6.09 22.96
N LEU A 32 -1.96 6.26 24.28
CA LEU A 32 -3.16 6.79 24.93
C LEU A 32 -3.49 8.20 24.44
N LYS A 33 -2.48 9.06 24.37
CA LYS A 33 -2.62 10.43 23.88
C LYS A 33 -3.13 10.45 22.43
N MET A 34 -2.53 9.65 21.54
CA MET A 34 -2.96 9.54 20.14
C MET A 34 -4.43 9.09 20.02
N LEU A 35 -4.84 8.09 20.80
CA LEU A 35 -6.22 7.61 20.79
C LEU A 35 -7.20 8.66 21.31
N LYS A 36 -6.86 9.35 22.40
CA LYS A 36 -7.70 10.42 22.98
C LYS A 36 -7.86 11.61 22.03
N GLU A 37 -6.81 12.01 21.33
CA GLU A 37 -6.87 13.07 20.31
C GLU A 37 -7.85 12.75 19.18
N LEU A 38 -8.00 11.47 18.83
CA LEU A 38 -8.89 10.99 17.77
C LEU A 38 -10.31 10.63 18.25
N GLU A 39 -10.57 10.64 19.56
CA GLU A 39 -11.86 10.23 20.14
C GLU A 39 -12.99 11.20 19.74
N THR A 40 -12.70 12.50 19.68
CA THR A 40 -13.67 13.55 19.31
C THR A 40 -14.26 13.37 17.91
N THR A 41 -13.52 12.73 17.01
CA THR A 41 -13.88 12.52 15.60
C THR A 41 -14.36 11.10 15.31
N LYS A 42 -14.42 10.23 16.32
CA LYS A 42 -14.75 8.81 16.23
C LYS A 42 -16.17 8.54 15.77
N SER A 43 -17.15 9.22 16.36
CA SER A 43 -18.57 9.07 16.00
C SER A 43 -18.83 9.42 14.53
N GLU A 44 -18.17 10.47 14.03
CA GLU A 44 -18.29 10.90 12.64
C GLU A 44 -17.63 9.88 11.69
N ARG A 45 -16.42 9.38 11.97
CA ARG A 45 -15.79 8.33 11.15
C ARG A 45 -16.61 7.04 11.11
N ILE A 46 -17.25 6.68 12.23
CA ILE A 46 -18.15 5.52 12.32
C ILE A 46 -19.39 5.73 11.44
N LYS A 47 -19.95 6.94 11.43
CA LYS A 47 -21.06 7.26 10.55
C LYS A 47 -20.63 7.16 9.09
N GLN A 48 -19.50 7.75 8.75
CA GLN A 48 -18.92 7.72 7.41
C GLN A 48 -18.73 6.28 6.90
N ILE A 49 -18.12 5.38 7.67
CA ILE A 49 -17.89 3.99 7.21
C ILE A 49 -19.17 3.14 7.15
N LYS A 50 -20.27 3.59 7.77
CA LYS A 50 -21.59 2.95 7.63
C LYS A 50 -22.34 3.44 6.39
N GLU A 51 -22.10 4.69 6.00
CA GLU A 51 -22.77 5.34 4.87
C GLU A 51 -21.97 5.21 3.56
N GLN A 52 -20.65 5.03 3.66
CA GLN A 52 -19.72 4.95 2.55
C GLN A 52 -18.89 3.67 2.66
N ASP A 53 -18.62 3.06 1.50
CA ASP A 53 -17.71 1.91 1.41
C ASP A 53 -16.26 2.32 1.71
N TYR A 54 -15.44 1.34 2.13
CA TYR A 54 -14.02 1.55 2.30
C TYR A 54 -13.28 1.31 0.98
N PRO A 55 -12.39 2.20 0.52
CA PRO A 55 -11.64 2.01 -0.72
C PRO A 55 -10.90 0.67 -0.75
N ALA A 56 -11.02 -0.04 -1.87
CA ALA A 56 -10.38 -1.32 -2.09
C ALA A 56 -9.56 -1.31 -3.39
N TYR A 57 -8.63 -2.26 -3.48
CA TYR A 57 -7.89 -2.56 -4.70
C TYR A 57 -8.01 -4.06 -5.01
N THR A 58 -7.82 -4.43 -6.27
CA THR A 58 -7.90 -5.84 -6.69
C THR A 58 -6.55 -6.37 -7.15
N SER A 59 -6.26 -7.64 -6.84
CA SER A 59 -5.07 -8.36 -7.34
C SER A 59 -5.41 -9.37 -8.44
N SER A 60 -6.69 -9.48 -8.82
CA SER A 60 -7.19 -10.57 -9.67
C SER A 60 -6.66 -10.55 -11.09
N ALA A 61 -6.39 -9.36 -11.65
CA ALA A 61 -5.84 -9.20 -13.00
C ALA A 61 -4.33 -9.48 -13.10
N GLY A 62 -3.65 -9.58 -11.95
CA GLY A 62 -2.21 -9.44 -11.83
C GLY A 62 -1.38 -10.71 -11.74
N TRP A 63 -1.99 -11.90 -11.76
CA TRP A 63 -1.27 -13.16 -11.51
C TRP A 63 -0.26 -13.51 -12.61
N LEU A 64 0.85 -14.12 -12.21
CA LEU A 64 1.87 -14.65 -13.12
C LEU A 64 1.29 -15.79 -13.98
N GLY A 65 1.76 -15.89 -15.23
CA GLY A 65 1.34 -16.93 -16.18
C GLY A 65 0.04 -16.63 -16.93
N TYR A 66 -0.62 -15.49 -16.69
CA TYR A 66 -1.76 -15.09 -17.49
C TYR A 66 -1.33 -14.58 -18.87
N LEU A 67 -2.01 -15.09 -19.90
CA LEU A 67 -1.85 -14.63 -21.27
C LEU A 67 -2.50 -13.26 -21.47
N GLY A 68 -2.08 -12.53 -22.51
CA GLY A 68 -2.51 -11.16 -22.78
C GLY A 68 -4.03 -10.98 -22.82
N GLU A 69 -4.77 -11.89 -23.44
CA GLU A 69 -6.23 -11.81 -23.53
C GLU A 69 -6.90 -11.90 -22.16
N LYS A 70 -6.41 -12.80 -21.29
CA LYS A 70 -6.92 -12.96 -19.93
C LYS A 70 -6.65 -11.71 -19.08
N ILE A 71 -5.44 -11.15 -19.19
CA ILE A 71 -5.07 -9.90 -18.51
C ILE A 71 -6.01 -8.77 -18.96
N GLN A 72 -6.20 -8.59 -20.26
CA GLN A 72 -7.07 -7.54 -20.80
C GLN A 72 -8.52 -7.68 -20.32
N ARG A 73 -9.05 -8.91 -20.34
CA ARG A 73 -10.40 -9.20 -19.85
C ARG A 73 -10.55 -8.85 -18.38
N LEU A 74 -9.62 -9.31 -17.52
CA LEU A 74 -9.66 -9.07 -16.08
C LEU A 74 -9.46 -7.59 -15.72
N CYS A 75 -8.61 -6.86 -16.46
CA CYS A 75 -8.50 -5.41 -16.29
C CYS A 75 -9.82 -4.70 -16.59
N ARG A 76 -10.51 -5.10 -17.67
CA ARG A 76 -11.82 -4.53 -18.01
C ARG A 76 -12.89 -4.85 -16.97
N GLU A 77 -12.92 -6.09 -16.48
CA GLU A 77 -13.82 -6.50 -15.39
C GLU A 77 -13.57 -5.66 -14.13
N ALA A 78 -12.31 -5.52 -13.70
CA ALA A 78 -11.95 -4.69 -12.54
C ALA A 78 -12.38 -3.23 -12.71
N ILE A 79 -12.19 -2.64 -13.89
CA ILE A 79 -12.62 -1.27 -14.18
C ILE A 79 -14.15 -1.15 -14.11
N ASN A 80 -14.87 -2.11 -14.68
CA ASN A 80 -16.33 -2.13 -14.67
C ASN A 80 -16.90 -2.32 -13.26
N GLU A 81 -16.18 -3.02 -12.38
CA GLU A 81 -16.49 -3.17 -10.96
C GLU A 81 -16.15 -1.91 -10.14
N GLY A 82 -15.54 -0.88 -10.76
CA GLY A 82 -15.24 0.40 -10.11
C GLY A 82 -13.87 0.48 -9.46
N PHE A 83 -12.99 -0.52 -9.64
CA PHE A 83 -11.64 -0.45 -9.09
C PHE A 83 -10.79 0.63 -9.76
N THR A 84 -10.16 1.45 -8.93
CA THR A 84 -9.20 2.50 -9.33
C THR A 84 -7.75 2.08 -9.09
N HIS A 85 -7.53 0.96 -8.39
CA HIS A 85 -6.23 0.45 -7.99
C HIS A 85 -6.14 -1.05 -8.29
N LEU A 86 -5.06 -1.46 -8.97
CA LEU A 86 -4.80 -2.85 -9.33
C LEU A 86 -3.41 -3.27 -8.89
N LYS A 87 -3.27 -4.45 -8.28
CA LYS A 87 -1.96 -5.02 -7.91
C LYS A 87 -1.54 -6.13 -8.86
N ILE A 88 -0.30 -6.07 -9.33
CA ILE A 88 0.25 -6.92 -10.39
C ILE A 88 1.49 -7.66 -9.88
N LYS A 89 1.51 -8.98 -9.99
CA LYS A 89 2.69 -9.78 -9.63
C LYS A 89 3.80 -9.56 -10.64
N VAL A 90 5.06 -9.48 -10.21
CA VAL A 90 6.28 -9.30 -11.02
C VAL A 90 7.43 -10.15 -10.45
N GLY A 91 8.59 -10.12 -11.09
CA GLY A 91 9.85 -10.61 -10.50
C GLY A 91 10.34 -11.97 -10.95
N ARG A 92 9.61 -12.65 -11.84
CA ARG A 92 10.06 -13.92 -12.43
C ARG A 92 10.89 -13.73 -13.69
N ASP A 93 10.45 -12.86 -14.59
CA ASP A 93 11.10 -12.60 -15.87
C ASP A 93 10.86 -11.14 -16.25
N LEU A 94 11.94 -10.38 -16.43
CA LEU A 94 11.88 -8.94 -16.65
C LEU A 94 11.15 -8.58 -17.95
N GLN A 95 11.35 -9.36 -19.01
CA GLN A 95 10.72 -9.10 -20.31
C GLN A 95 9.22 -9.42 -20.24
N ASP A 96 8.83 -10.46 -19.52
CA ASP A 96 7.43 -10.77 -19.27
C ASP A 96 6.77 -9.70 -18.40
N ASP A 97 7.45 -9.19 -17.38
CA ASP A 97 6.95 -8.09 -16.54
C ASP A 97 6.67 -6.84 -17.39
N ILE A 98 7.64 -6.42 -18.21
CA ILE A 98 7.49 -5.29 -19.14
C ILE A 98 6.31 -5.54 -20.10
N ARG A 99 6.25 -6.73 -20.71
CA ARG A 99 5.17 -7.10 -21.64
C ARG A 99 3.79 -7.02 -20.98
N ARG A 100 3.63 -7.59 -19.77
CA ARG A 100 2.35 -7.60 -19.05
C ARG A 100 1.97 -6.21 -18.57
N LEU A 101 2.90 -5.44 -18.02
CA LEU A 101 2.64 -4.07 -17.56
C LEU A 101 2.24 -3.15 -18.71
N LYS A 102 2.85 -3.31 -19.89
CA LYS A 102 2.43 -2.61 -21.11
C LYS A 102 0.98 -2.91 -21.48
N ILE A 103 0.58 -4.18 -21.48
CA ILE A 103 -0.82 -4.59 -21.76
C ILE A 103 -1.77 -3.99 -20.71
N ILE A 104 -1.39 -4.04 -19.44
CA ILE A 104 -2.19 -3.50 -18.34
C ILE A 104 -2.37 -1.99 -18.52
N ARG A 105 -1.28 -1.24 -18.73
CA ARG A 105 -1.33 0.21 -18.95
C ARG A 105 -2.15 0.62 -20.16
N GLN A 106 -2.07 -0.14 -21.25
CA GLN A 106 -2.95 0.06 -22.42
C GLN A 106 -4.44 -0.10 -22.10
N LYS A 107 -4.81 -0.87 -21.07
CA LYS A 107 -6.22 -1.09 -20.70
C LYS A 107 -6.70 -0.21 -19.55
N VAL A 108 -5.87 0.03 -18.54
CA VAL A 108 -6.27 0.76 -17.34
C VAL A 108 -6.01 2.27 -17.43
N GLY A 109 -5.13 2.68 -18.35
CA GLY A 109 -4.67 4.06 -18.48
C GLY A 109 -3.69 4.47 -17.37
N TYR A 110 -3.38 5.77 -17.32
CA TYR A 110 -2.53 6.37 -16.28
C TYR A 110 -3.34 7.10 -15.18
N ASP A 111 -4.65 7.29 -15.38
CA ASP A 111 -5.54 7.86 -14.35
C ASP A 111 -5.81 6.90 -13.19
N ARG A 112 -5.51 5.60 -13.37
CA ARG A 112 -5.63 4.56 -12.34
C ARG A 112 -4.26 4.17 -11.82
N HIS A 113 -4.20 3.83 -10.54
CA HIS A 113 -2.99 3.36 -9.91
C HIS A 113 -2.78 1.87 -10.19
N ILE A 114 -1.53 1.52 -10.49
CA ILE A 114 -1.09 0.13 -10.42
C ILE A 114 -0.04 0.01 -9.33
N MET A 115 -0.07 -1.09 -8.62
CA MET A 115 0.95 -1.49 -7.67
C MET A 115 1.56 -2.78 -8.19
N ILE A 116 2.83 -2.99 -7.92
CA ILE A 116 3.52 -4.22 -8.31
C ILE A 116 4.02 -4.96 -7.08
N ASP A 117 4.15 -6.26 -7.18
CA ASP A 117 4.43 -7.15 -6.05
C ASP A 117 5.37 -8.27 -6.51
N ALA A 118 6.58 -8.30 -5.93
CA ALA A 118 7.64 -9.21 -6.33
C ALA A 118 7.72 -10.46 -5.45
N ASN A 119 7.00 -10.52 -4.33
CA ASN A 119 7.04 -11.64 -3.39
C ASN A 119 8.45 -12.11 -3.03
N GLN A 120 9.32 -11.17 -2.67
CA GLN A 120 10.60 -11.37 -2.00
C GLN A 120 11.72 -11.96 -2.87
N VAL A 121 11.51 -12.02 -4.19
CA VAL A 121 12.39 -12.79 -5.09
C VAL A 121 13.72 -12.13 -5.45
N TRP A 122 13.93 -10.85 -5.12
CA TRP A 122 15.14 -10.14 -5.52
C TRP A 122 16.08 -9.83 -4.34
N ASP A 123 17.37 -9.83 -4.63
CA ASP A 123 18.36 -9.12 -3.81
C ASP A 123 18.21 -7.59 -3.97
N ILE A 124 18.83 -6.82 -3.07
CA ILE A 124 18.68 -5.34 -3.03
C ILE A 124 19.03 -4.66 -4.35
N ASP A 125 20.23 -4.92 -4.88
CA ASP A 125 20.70 -4.26 -6.11
C ASP A 125 19.93 -4.75 -7.33
N GLN A 126 19.52 -6.03 -7.32
CA GLN A 126 18.65 -6.58 -8.34
C GLN A 126 17.29 -5.89 -8.33
N ALA A 127 16.67 -5.68 -7.16
CA ALA A 127 15.39 -4.98 -7.05
C ALA A 127 15.48 -3.55 -7.60
N ILE A 128 16.53 -2.82 -7.24
CA ILE A 128 16.77 -1.46 -7.73
C ILE A 128 16.91 -1.45 -9.25
N GLU A 129 17.72 -2.36 -9.81
CA GLU A 129 17.95 -2.45 -11.26
C GLU A 129 16.67 -2.86 -12.00
N TRP A 130 15.97 -3.88 -11.53
CA TRP A 130 14.72 -4.35 -12.10
C TRP A 130 13.68 -3.23 -12.17
N MET A 131 13.56 -2.47 -11.08
CA MET A 131 12.61 -1.37 -10.98
C MET A 131 12.89 -0.24 -11.96
N LYS A 132 14.15 0.03 -12.35
CA LYS A 132 14.47 1.06 -13.35
C LYS A 132 13.77 0.80 -14.68
N TYR A 133 13.64 -0.46 -15.08
CA TYR A 133 12.92 -0.85 -16.29
C TYR A 133 11.40 -0.73 -16.15
N LEU A 134 10.88 -0.73 -14.92
CA LEU A 134 9.45 -0.68 -14.64
C LEU A 134 8.95 0.75 -14.34
N VAL A 135 9.85 1.73 -14.21
CA VAL A 135 9.52 3.14 -13.93
C VAL A 135 8.56 3.73 -14.96
N GLU A 136 8.71 3.39 -16.24
CA GLU A 136 7.86 3.90 -17.33
C GLU A 136 6.37 3.57 -17.14
N PHE A 137 6.06 2.51 -16.37
CA PHE A 137 4.71 2.11 -16.06
C PHE A 137 4.14 2.79 -14.80
N HIS A 138 4.85 3.74 -14.19
CA HIS A 138 4.40 4.53 -13.04
C HIS A 138 3.76 3.68 -11.90
N PRO A 139 4.44 2.64 -11.37
CA PRO A 139 3.90 1.91 -10.23
C PRO A 139 3.79 2.81 -9.01
N TYR A 140 2.66 2.76 -8.31
CA TYR A 140 2.42 3.54 -7.10
C TYR A 140 3.28 3.04 -5.93
N TRP A 141 3.44 1.72 -5.82
CA TRP A 141 4.47 1.09 -4.98
C TRP A 141 4.96 -0.24 -5.56
N ILE A 142 6.13 -0.69 -5.08
CA ILE A 142 6.61 -2.08 -5.16
C ILE A 142 6.44 -2.76 -3.79
N GLU A 143 5.76 -3.89 -3.78
CA GLU A 143 5.48 -4.72 -2.60
C GLU A 143 6.47 -5.89 -2.53
N GLU A 144 7.02 -6.10 -1.32
CA GLU A 144 7.97 -7.17 -1.01
C GLU A 144 9.07 -7.33 -2.08
N PRO A 145 9.87 -6.29 -2.37
CA PRO A 145 10.93 -6.39 -3.37
C PRO A 145 12.02 -7.40 -2.98
N THR A 146 12.25 -7.60 -1.68
CA THR A 146 13.30 -8.47 -1.14
C THR A 146 12.81 -9.20 0.11
N SER A 147 13.70 -9.93 0.79
CA SER A 147 13.42 -10.69 2.01
C SER A 147 12.61 -9.89 3.04
N PRO A 148 11.55 -10.45 3.62
CA PRO A 148 10.68 -9.74 4.57
C PRO A 148 11.40 -9.34 5.87
N ASP A 149 12.52 -10.01 6.16
CA ASP A 149 13.38 -9.74 7.33
C ASP A 149 14.44 -8.66 7.06
N ASP A 150 14.68 -8.29 5.79
CA ASP A 150 15.71 -7.33 5.43
C ASP A 150 15.20 -5.88 5.48
N ILE A 151 15.11 -5.36 6.71
CA ILE A 151 14.65 -4.00 7.01
C ILE A 151 15.56 -2.95 6.35
N LEU A 152 16.88 -3.15 6.40
CA LEU A 152 17.85 -2.22 5.84
C LEU A 152 17.87 -2.28 4.30
N GLY A 153 17.67 -3.46 3.73
CA GLY A 153 17.48 -3.67 2.30
C GLY A 153 16.25 -2.93 1.78
N HIS A 154 15.10 -3.08 2.45
CA HIS A 154 13.90 -2.31 2.13
C HIS A 154 14.13 -0.78 2.21
N ALA A 155 14.87 -0.30 3.22
CA ALA A 155 15.22 1.11 3.34
C ALA A 155 16.11 1.60 2.18
N ARG A 156 17.13 0.81 1.79
CA ARG A 156 18.00 1.12 0.65
C ARG A 156 17.24 1.16 -0.67
N ILE A 157 16.35 0.18 -0.90
CA ILE A 157 15.48 0.15 -2.08
C ILE A 157 14.56 1.38 -2.08
N SER A 158 13.94 1.72 -0.94
CA SER A 158 13.07 2.88 -0.84
C SER A 158 13.78 4.20 -1.13
N GLN A 159 15.01 4.38 -0.66
CA GLN A 159 15.82 5.57 -0.96
C GLN A 159 16.14 5.66 -2.45
N ALA A 160 16.54 4.55 -3.08
CA ALA A 160 16.85 4.50 -4.50
C ALA A 160 15.63 4.80 -5.39
N LEU A 161 14.44 4.37 -4.97
CA LEU A 161 13.20 4.55 -5.74
C LEU A 161 12.50 5.90 -5.51
N GLN A 162 12.93 6.67 -4.52
CA GLN A 162 12.34 7.97 -4.21
C GLN A 162 12.41 8.95 -5.39
N LEU A 163 13.50 8.90 -6.17
CA LEU A 163 13.69 9.77 -7.33
C LEU A 163 12.69 9.48 -8.48
N TYR A 164 12.07 8.30 -8.47
CA TYR A 164 11.03 7.89 -9.40
C TYR A 164 9.61 8.05 -8.84
N ASN A 165 9.48 8.56 -7.60
CA ASN A 165 8.22 8.68 -6.88
C ASN A 165 7.48 7.34 -6.72
N ILE A 166 8.23 6.26 -6.48
CA ILE A 166 7.70 4.90 -6.28
C ILE A 166 7.85 4.54 -4.79
N GLY A 167 6.73 4.20 -4.13
CA GLY A 167 6.75 3.71 -2.75
C GLY A 167 7.29 2.29 -2.62
N VAL A 168 7.72 1.91 -1.42
CA VAL A 168 8.06 0.52 -1.07
C VAL A 168 7.11 0.05 0.03
N ALA A 169 6.46 -1.09 -0.18
CA ALA A 169 5.54 -1.71 0.77
C ALA A 169 6.05 -3.11 1.18
N THR A 170 5.83 -3.49 2.44
CA THR A 170 6.13 -4.83 2.96
C THR A 170 5.29 -5.08 4.20
N SER A 171 4.78 -6.30 4.41
CA SER A 171 4.04 -6.64 5.65
C SER A 171 3.57 -8.09 5.74
N SER A 172 3.20 -8.73 4.64
CA SER A 172 2.41 -9.98 4.63
C SER A 172 3.11 -11.17 5.32
N HIS A 173 4.44 -11.16 5.40
CA HIS A 173 5.23 -12.22 6.00
C HIS A 173 6.04 -11.77 7.24
N LYS A 174 5.79 -10.57 7.78
CA LYS A 174 6.52 -10.10 8.97
C LYS A 174 6.10 -10.90 10.22
N PRO A 175 7.04 -11.52 10.94
CA PRO A 175 6.71 -12.43 12.04
C PRO A 175 6.24 -11.72 13.31
N THR A 176 6.68 -10.48 13.60
CA THR A 176 6.34 -9.79 14.86
C THR A 176 6.36 -8.24 14.77
N PRO A 177 5.64 -7.52 15.67
CA PRO A 177 5.60 -6.05 15.73
C PRO A 177 6.95 -5.30 15.81
N PRO A 178 8.00 -5.80 16.50
CA PRO A 178 9.31 -5.14 16.54
C PRO A 178 9.93 -4.90 15.15
N ALA A 179 9.65 -5.80 14.20
CA ALA A 179 10.08 -5.65 12.81
C ALA A 179 9.34 -4.54 12.04
N CYS A 180 8.18 -4.09 12.52
CA CYS A 180 7.42 -2.96 11.95
C CYS A 180 7.92 -1.61 12.46
N GLY A 181 8.33 -1.52 13.73
CA GLY A 181 8.81 -0.27 14.36
C GLY A 181 10.06 0.31 13.67
N HIS A 182 10.94 -0.56 13.18
CA HIS A 182 12.15 -0.17 12.45
C HIS A 182 11.89 0.26 10.99
N THR A 183 10.71 -0.05 10.43
CA THR A 183 10.32 0.36 9.06
C THR A 183 9.47 1.64 9.02
N GLY A 184 9.27 2.31 10.15
CA GLY A 184 8.54 3.58 10.25
C GLY A 184 9.31 4.77 9.66
N THR A 185 9.67 4.72 8.37
CA THR A 185 10.18 5.90 7.66
C THR A 185 9.06 6.94 7.53
N ARG A 186 9.32 8.09 8.17
CA ARG A 186 8.54 9.34 8.27
C ARG A 186 8.14 10.03 6.95
N ASN A 187 7.74 9.33 5.89
CA ASN A 187 7.52 9.96 4.56
C ASN A 187 6.08 10.11 4.08
N LEU A 188 5.06 9.85 4.91
CA LEU A 188 3.66 10.22 4.60
C LEU A 188 3.26 11.61 5.13
N ALA A 189 4.12 12.30 5.88
CA ALA A 189 3.80 13.60 6.48
C ALA A 189 4.13 14.82 5.61
N ALA A 190 4.85 14.66 4.48
CA ALA A 190 5.36 15.78 3.69
C ALA A 190 4.37 16.39 2.68
N ASN A 191 3.17 15.81 2.49
CA ASN A 191 2.17 16.31 1.53
C ASN A 191 0.90 16.91 2.19
N LYS A 192 1.01 17.40 3.43
CA LYS A 192 -0.05 18.23 4.05
C LYS A 192 0.10 19.70 3.68
N SER A 193 0.00 20.02 2.40
CA SER A 193 -0.33 21.38 1.95
C SER A 193 -0.88 21.31 0.52
N THR A 194 -2.06 21.91 0.34
CA THR A 194 -2.79 22.11 -0.94
C THR A 194 -3.37 20.89 -1.65
N ALA A 195 -4.34 20.23 -1.03
CA ALA A 195 -5.43 19.59 -1.75
C ALA A 195 -6.77 19.85 -1.02
N LYS A 196 -7.31 21.06 -1.17
CA LYS A 196 -8.73 21.32 -0.91
C LYS A 196 -9.50 20.88 -2.17
N THR A 197 -9.99 19.65 -2.19
CA THR A 197 -10.87 19.15 -3.26
C THR A 197 -12.31 19.52 -2.92
N SER A 198 -12.83 20.54 -3.60
CA SER A 198 -14.27 20.79 -3.71
C SER A 198 -14.89 19.75 -4.65
N LEU A 199 -15.74 18.88 -4.11
CA LEU A 199 -16.55 17.94 -4.87
C LEU A 199 -17.83 18.64 -5.36
N THR A 200 -17.82 19.14 -6.59
CA THR A 200 -19.04 19.40 -7.35
C THR A 200 -18.80 19.07 -8.81
N PRO A 201 -19.55 18.12 -9.42
CA PRO A 201 -19.40 17.80 -10.84
C PRO A 201 -20.00 18.90 -11.71
N PRO A 202 -19.42 19.20 -12.89
CA PRO A 202 -19.99 20.19 -13.81
C PRO A 202 -21.32 19.68 -14.38
N LYS A 203 -22.33 20.56 -14.38
CA LYS A 203 -23.58 20.35 -15.13
C LYS A 203 -23.30 20.51 -16.64
N ARG A 204 -24.06 19.74 -17.42
CA ARG A 204 -24.06 19.61 -18.89
C ARG A 204 -23.81 20.90 -19.66
#